data_AF-I2Q475-F1
#
_entry.id   AF-I2Q475-F1
#
_cell.length_a   1.000
_cell.length_b   1.000
_cell.length_c   1.000
_cell.angle_alpha   90.00
_cell.angle_beta   90.00
_cell.angle_gamma   90.00
#
_symmetry.space_group_name_H-M   'P 1'
#
loop_
_entity.id
_entity.type
_entity.pdbx_description
1 polymer ?
#
loop_
_entity_poly.entity_id
_entity_poly.type
_entity_poly.pdbx_seq_one_letter_code
_entity_poly.pdbx_strand_id
1 'polypeptide(L)'
;MKIKIDKILCFSCGEIFENNNSSVFVCPFCDFEIKRPLYFKIYKNSHDSIYFGYIYRNAYENAYKKHNEIKVRFKLDEPSEALIFIGISILSGIIGNRSDALVMRVINKIKSYYIKFGKQIPKQAETIDEIKKLQLFIREFENKFGNLPDNVRTAIFEEMIGDEMDKNLKTDSQYGNMLNDRKKFRKELFAARKRLQKRQALNNVDMKDFWSNID
;
A
#
# COMPACT_ATOMS: atom_id res chain seq x y z
N MET A 1 -4.84 9.22 -9.62
CA MET A 1 -5.66 9.09 -8.38
C MET A 1 -5.14 9.92 -7.18
N LYS A 2 -6.01 10.72 -6.51
CA LYS A 2 -5.70 11.34 -5.19
C LYS A 2 -6.18 10.39 -4.09
N ILE A 3 -5.27 9.85 -3.28
CA ILE A 3 -5.64 9.04 -2.11
C ILE A 3 -6.37 9.95 -1.12
N LYS A 4 -7.68 9.71 -0.94
CA LYS A 4 -8.47 10.37 0.10
C LYS A 4 -8.33 9.53 1.38
N ILE A 5 -7.81 10.15 2.43
CA ILE A 5 -7.65 9.53 3.74
C ILE A 5 -8.70 10.17 4.65
N ASP A 6 -9.65 9.38 5.12
CA ASP A 6 -10.70 9.87 6.02
C ASP A 6 -10.29 9.64 7.48
N LYS A 7 -9.50 8.60 7.77
CA LYS A 7 -9.01 8.28 9.12
C LYS A 7 -7.49 8.25 9.22
N ILE A 8 -6.97 8.50 10.41
CA ILE A 8 -5.55 8.45 10.73
C ILE A 8 -5.30 7.31 11.71
N LEU A 9 -4.32 6.46 11.42
CA LEU A 9 -3.77 5.48 12.36
C LEU A 9 -2.62 6.13 13.13
N CYS A 10 -2.70 6.17 14.46
CA CYS A 10 -1.58 6.61 15.29
C CYS A 10 -0.45 5.58 15.24
N PHE A 11 0.75 5.98 14.81
CA PHE A 11 1.90 5.09 14.71
C PHE A 11 2.56 4.76 16.06
N SER A 12 2.12 5.39 17.16
CA SER A 12 2.62 5.09 18.51
C SER A 12 1.70 4.17 19.31
N CYS A 13 0.39 4.45 19.37
CA CYS A 13 -0.55 3.66 20.18
C CYS A 13 -1.54 2.81 19.37
N GLY A 14 -1.51 2.86 18.03
CA GLY A 14 -2.39 2.08 17.16
C GLY A 14 -3.87 2.50 17.17
N GLU A 15 -4.23 3.60 17.83
CA GLU A 15 -5.59 4.14 17.77
C GLU A 15 -5.91 4.77 16.41
N ILE A 16 -7.19 4.74 16.03
CA ILE A 16 -7.69 5.32 14.78
C ILE A 16 -8.60 6.52 15.10
N PHE A 17 -8.31 7.67 14.49
CA PHE A 17 -9.04 8.93 14.71
C PHE A 17 -9.33 9.66 13.39
N GLU A 18 -10.15 10.71 13.43
CA GLU A 18 -10.54 11.47 12.23
C GLU A 18 -9.38 12.27 11.65
N ASN A 19 -9.28 12.32 10.32
CA ASN A 19 -8.35 13.21 9.64
C ASN A 19 -8.88 14.65 9.66
N ASN A 20 -8.24 15.52 10.46
CA ASN A 20 -8.56 16.95 10.56
C ASN A 20 -7.91 17.83 9.47
N ASN A 21 -7.25 17.24 8.46
CA ASN A 21 -6.51 17.93 7.41
C ASN A 21 -5.40 18.90 7.87
N SER A 22 -4.87 18.69 9.07
CA SER A 22 -3.72 19.45 9.60
C SER A 22 -2.41 19.12 8.88
N SER A 23 -1.43 20.02 8.99
CA SER A 23 -0.03 19.82 8.58
C SER A 23 0.73 18.86 9.51
N VAL A 24 0.25 18.72 10.75
CA VAL A 24 0.73 17.76 11.76
C VAL A 24 -0.49 17.04 12.34
N PHE A 25 -0.44 15.71 12.34
CA PHE A 25 -1.44 14.89 13.00
C PHE A 25 -1.00 14.66 14.45
N VAL A 26 -1.89 14.96 15.38
CA VAL A 26 -1.68 14.74 16.82
C VAL A 26 -2.71 13.71 17.27
N CYS A 27 -2.25 12.61 17.87
CA CYS A 27 -3.14 11.57 18.35
C CYS A 27 -3.87 12.03 19.62
N PRO A 28 -5.21 12.03 19.67
CA PRO A 28 -5.94 12.48 20.85
C PRO A 28 -5.90 11.48 22.03
N PHE A 29 -5.23 10.34 21.88
CA PHE A 29 -5.16 9.27 22.87
C PHE A 29 -3.80 9.11 23.53
N CYS A 30 -2.71 9.55 22.87
CA CYS A 30 -1.35 9.42 23.40
C CYS A 30 -0.44 10.61 23.05
N ASP A 31 -1.01 11.70 22.51
CA ASP A 31 -0.33 12.93 22.10
C ASP A 31 0.82 12.76 21.11
N PHE A 32 0.95 11.58 20.50
CA PHE A 32 1.96 11.34 19.47
C PHE A 32 1.73 12.22 18.26
N GLU A 33 2.79 12.90 17.81
CA GLU A 33 2.76 13.80 16.67
C GLU A 33 3.46 13.20 15.45
N ILE A 34 2.86 13.38 14.27
CA ILE A 34 3.49 13.04 13.01
C ILE A 34 3.21 14.09 11.93
N LYS A 35 4.27 14.53 11.27
CA LYS A 35 4.17 15.47 10.13
C LYS A 35 3.44 14.79 8.97
N ARG A 36 2.50 15.51 8.38
CA ARG A 36 1.68 15.04 7.25
C ARG A 36 2.51 14.40 6.11
N PRO A 37 3.62 14.99 5.63
CA PRO A 37 4.40 14.38 4.55
C PRO A 37 4.94 12.98 4.89
N LEU A 38 5.42 12.77 6.13
CA LEU A 38 5.92 11.47 6.57
C LEU A 38 4.78 10.45 6.70
N TYR A 39 3.65 10.86 7.28
CA TYR A 39 2.47 10.01 7.37
C TYR A 39 2.02 9.52 5.98
N PHE A 40 1.88 10.45 5.02
CA PHE A 40 1.47 10.10 3.66
C PHE A 40 2.52 9.26 2.92
N LYS A 41 3.81 9.46 3.19
CA LYS A 41 4.88 8.59 2.66
C LYS A 41 4.69 7.15 3.14
N ILE A 42 4.45 6.93 4.42
CA ILE A 42 4.23 5.60 5.01
C ILE A 42 2.92 4.99 4.51
N TYR A 43 1.84 5.76 4.53
CA TYR A 43 0.54 5.33 4.03
C TYR A 43 0.59 4.91 2.57
N LYS A 44 1.19 5.74 1.70
CA LYS A 44 1.34 5.43 0.26
C LYS A 44 2.18 4.17 0.04
N ASN A 45 3.25 3.99 0.82
CA ASN A 45 4.06 2.78 0.71
C ASN A 45 3.25 1.55 1.09
N SER A 46 2.51 1.58 2.21
CA SER A 46 1.60 0.49 2.59
C SER A 46 0.55 0.21 1.52
N HIS A 47 -0.12 1.26 1.05
CA HIS A 47 -1.10 1.19 -0.03
C HIS A 47 -0.55 0.43 -1.24
N ASP A 48 0.60 0.87 -1.77
CA ASP A 48 1.17 0.26 -2.96
C ASP A 48 1.63 -1.19 -2.70
N SER A 49 2.17 -1.49 -1.50
CA SER A 49 2.60 -2.84 -1.14
C SER A 49 1.41 -3.80 -0.97
N ILE A 50 0.25 -3.31 -0.54
CA ILE A 50 -1.00 -4.07 -0.57
C ILE A 50 -1.52 -4.21 -2.01
N TYR A 51 -1.61 -3.10 -2.74
CA TYR A 51 -2.30 -3.08 -4.01
C TYR A 51 -1.53 -3.85 -5.09
N PHE A 52 -0.25 -3.53 -5.27
CA PHE A 52 0.60 -4.20 -6.26
C PHE A 52 1.23 -5.48 -5.69
N GLY A 53 1.65 -5.45 -4.42
CA GLY A 53 2.30 -6.59 -3.78
C GLY A 53 1.36 -7.74 -3.46
N TYR A 54 0.07 -7.47 -3.21
CA TYR A 54 -0.91 -8.49 -2.87
C TYR A 54 -2.08 -8.61 -3.85
N ILE A 55 -2.83 -7.53 -4.09
CA ILE A 55 -4.10 -7.61 -4.85
C ILE A 55 -3.83 -7.96 -6.32
N TYR A 56 -3.03 -7.15 -7.02
CA TYR A 56 -2.63 -7.41 -8.40
C TYR A 56 -1.82 -8.69 -8.55
N ARG A 57 -0.91 -8.96 -7.60
CA ARG A 57 -0.13 -10.19 -7.60
C ARG A 57 -1.00 -11.44 -7.58
N ASN A 58 -1.97 -11.53 -6.66
CA ASN A 58 -2.86 -12.69 -6.60
C ASN A 58 -3.65 -12.85 -7.91
N ALA A 59 -4.14 -11.75 -8.51
CA ALA A 59 -4.86 -11.80 -9.77
C ALA A 59 -4.00 -12.38 -10.91
N TYR A 60 -2.77 -11.87 -11.06
CA TYR A 60 -1.85 -12.32 -12.10
C TYR A 60 -1.28 -13.72 -11.87
N GLU A 61 -0.94 -14.09 -10.64
CA GLU A 61 -0.52 -15.46 -10.32
C GLU A 61 -1.63 -16.48 -10.61
N ASN A 62 -2.88 -16.15 -10.29
CA ASN A 62 -4.01 -17.03 -10.57
C ASN A 62 -4.27 -17.17 -12.09
N ALA A 63 -4.19 -16.07 -12.83
CA ALA A 63 -4.28 -16.10 -14.29
C ALA A 63 -3.16 -16.95 -14.90
N TYR A 64 -1.92 -16.78 -14.42
CA TYR A 64 -0.77 -17.54 -14.88
C TYR A 64 -0.90 -19.03 -14.58
N LYS A 65 -1.30 -19.41 -13.35
CA LYS A 65 -1.50 -20.81 -12.97
C LYS A 65 -2.53 -21.53 -13.85
N LYS A 66 -3.56 -20.82 -14.30
CA LYS A 66 -4.65 -21.38 -15.10
C LYS A 66 -4.29 -21.57 -16.57
N HIS A 67 -3.49 -20.67 -17.14
CA HIS A 67 -3.27 -20.61 -18.58
C HIS A 67 -1.80 -20.76 -19.00
N ASN A 68 -0.87 -20.82 -18.04
CA ASN A 68 0.58 -20.74 -18.24
C ASN A 68 1.03 -19.49 -19.02
N GLU A 69 0.19 -18.46 -19.07
CA GLU A 69 0.42 -17.19 -19.76
C GLU A 69 -0.51 -16.10 -19.20
N ILE A 70 -0.14 -14.83 -19.39
CA ILE A 70 -0.98 -13.68 -19.02
C ILE A 70 -1.68 -13.15 -20.27
N LYS A 71 -2.96 -13.47 -20.42
CA LYS A 71 -3.82 -13.02 -21.54
C LYS A 71 -4.77 -11.88 -21.19
N VAL A 72 -4.87 -11.52 -19.93
CA VAL A 72 -5.83 -10.54 -19.41
C VAL A 72 -5.11 -9.42 -18.66
N ARG A 73 -5.70 -8.23 -18.68
CA ARG A 73 -5.31 -7.09 -17.85
C ARG A 73 -6.42 -6.79 -16.87
N PHE A 74 -6.05 -6.39 -15.66
CA PHE A 74 -7.00 -6.21 -14.58
C PHE A 74 -7.17 -4.74 -14.25
N LYS A 75 -8.42 -4.33 -14.04
CA LYS A 75 -8.78 -3.12 -13.30
C LYS A 75 -9.37 -3.59 -11.98
N LEU A 76 -8.59 -3.51 -10.91
CA LEU A 76 -8.99 -4.02 -9.59
C LEU A 76 -9.46 -2.86 -8.71
N ASP A 77 -10.20 -3.19 -7.67
CA ASP A 77 -10.64 -2.21 -6.68
C ASP A 77 -9.47 -1.83 -5.76
N GLU A 78 -9.49 -0.57 -5.32
CA GLU A 78 -8.52 -0.04 -4.37
C GLU A 78 -8.61 -0.77 -3.01
N PRO A 79 -7.47 -0.96 -2.32
CA PRO A 79 -7.49 -1.59 -1.01
C PRO A 79 -8.26 -0.75 0.00
N SER A 80 -9.08 -1.42 0.82
CA SER A 80 -9.74 -0.76 1.94
C SER A 80 -8.76 -0.09 2.90
N GLU A 81 -9.16 1.01 3.52
CA GLU A 81 -8.32 1.74 4.49
C GLU A 81 -7.87 0.84 5.66
N ALA A 82 -8.73 -0.08 6.11
CA ALA A 82 -8.38 -1.09 7.11
C ALA A 82 -7.19 -1.96 6.68
N LEU A 83 -7.21 -2.43 5.42
CA LEU A 83 -6.15 -3.27 4.89
C LEU A 83 -4.84 -2.49 4.71
N ILE A 84 -4.92 -1.20 4.37
CA ILE A 84 -3.76 -0.31 4.31
C ILE A 84 -3.17 -0.12 5.71
N PHE A 85 -3.98 0.10 6.75
CA PHE A 85 -3.50 0.19 8.12
C PHE A 85 -2.83 -1.10 8.60
N ILE A 86 -3.39 -2.26 8.26
CA ILE A 86 -2.77 -3.56 8.52
C ILE A 86 -1.43 -3.69 7.79
N GLY A 87 -1.35 -3.23 6.53
CA GLY A 87 -0.09 -3.15 5.80
C GLY A 87 0.96 -2.26 6.47
N ILE A 88 0.56 -1.16 7.13
CA ILE A 88 1.48 -0.30 7.89
C ILE A 88 2.05 -1.08 9.09
N SER A 89 1.20 -1.80 9.82
CA SER A 89 1.64 -2.67 10.93
C SER A 89 2.64 -3.71 10.43
N ILE A 90 2.38 -4.36 9.30
CA ILE A 90 3.30 -5.35 8.71
C ILE A 90 4.63 -4.71 8.29
N LEU A 91 4.60 -3.58 7.60
CA LEU A 91 5.81 -2.85 7.18
C LEU A 91 6.67 -2.44 8.38
N SER A 92 6.05 -2.10 9.52
CA SER A 92 6.80 -1.81 10.74
C SER A 92 7.60 -3.03 11.26
N GLY A 93 7.12 -4.25 11.04
CA GLY A 93 7.86 -5.47 11.36
C GLY A 93 8.99 -5.72 10.36
N ILE A 94 8.69 -5.60 9.06
CA ILE A 94 9.65 -5.88 7.97
C ILE A 94 10.80 -4.86 7.94
N ILE A 95 10.48 -3.58 8.07
CA ILE A 95 11.44 -2.47 7.92
C ILE A 95 11.87 -1.96 9.30
N GLY A 96 10.91 -1.70 10.18
CA GLY A 96 11.19 -1.18 11.53
C GLY A 96 11.69 -2.23 12.53
N ASN A 97 11.82 -3.50 12.12
CA ASN A 97 12.24 -4.61 12.97
C ASN A 97 11.40 -4.76 14.26
N ARG A 98 10.09 -4.46 14.17
CA ARG A 98 9.14 -4.68 15.27
C ARG A 98 8.80 -6.17 15.38
N SER A 99 8.61 -6.66 16.61
CA SER A 99 8.30 -8.06 16.84
C SER A 99 6.92 -8.43 16.29
N ASP A 100 6.76 -9.70 15.88
CA ASP A 100 5.48 -10.21 15.40
C ASP A 100 4.36 -10.04 16.44
N ALA A 101 4.68 -10.15 17.73
CA ALA A 101 3.74 -9.90 18.82
C ALA A 101 3.19 -8.46 18.80
N LEU A 102 4.04 -7.45 18.60
CA LEU A 102 3.62 -6.05 18.48
C LEU A 102 2.79 -5.83 17.20
N VAL A 103 3.23 -6.40 16.07
CA VAL A 103 2.50 -6.32 14.81
C VAL A 103 1.09 -6.88 14.95
N MET A 104 0.95 -8.08 15.53
CA MET A 104 -0.34 -8.73 15.75
C MET A 104 -1.24 -7.96 16.72
N ARG A 105 -0.67 -7.37 17.76
CA ARG A 105 -1.40 -6.52 18.71
C ARG A 105 -2.03 -5.32 18.00
N VAL A 106 -1.28 -4.62 17.16
CA VAL A 106 -1.79 -3.48 16.38
C VAL A 106 -2.85 -3.93 15.38
N ILE A 107 -2.64 -5.05 14.68
CA ILE A 107 -3.63 -5.61 13.75
C ILE A 107 -4.96 -5.90 14.48
N ASN A 108 -4.90 -6.49 15.68
CA ASN A 108 -6.09 -6.76 16.47
C ASN A 108 -6.79 -5.47 16.93
N LYS A 109 -6.03 -4.42 17.24
CA LYS A 109 -6.58 -3.10 17.57
C LYS A 109 -7.29 -2.46 16.37
N ILE A 110 -6.70 -2.52 15.18
CA ILE A 110 -7.33 -2.10 13.92
C ILE A 110 -8.62 -2.89 13.68
N LYS A 111 -8.59 -4.22 13.81
CA LYS A 111 -9.79 -5.05 13.67
C LYS A 111 -10.89 -4.63 14.64
N SER A 112 -10.55 -4.49 15.92
CA SER A 112 -11.49 -4.12 16.97
C SER A 112 -12.16 -2.78 16.68
N TYR A 113 -11.40 -1.80 16.17
CA TYR A 113 -11.96 -0.52 15.72
C TYR A 113 -13.02 -0.73 14.62
N TYR A 114 -12.68 -1.43 13.53
CA TYR A 114 -13.61 -1.60 12.41
C TYR A 114 -14.86 -2.42 12.79
N ILE A 115 -14.72 -3.45 13.62
CA ILE A 115 -15.85 -4.24 14.17
C ILE A 115 -16.76 -3.35 15.01
N LYS A 116 -16.20 -2.52 15.90
CA LYS A 116 -16.97 -1.60 16.76
C LYS A 116 -17.84 -0.64 15.96
N PHE A 117 -17.40 -0.24 14.77
CA PHE A 117 -18.15 0.64 13.86
C PHE A 117 -18.96 -0.12 12.79
N GLY A 118 -19.20 -1.42 12.98
CA GLY A 118 -20.05 -2.23 12.10
C GLY A 118 -19.46 -2.48 10.71
N LYS A 119 -18.15 -2.30 10.53
CA LYS A 119 -17.46 -2.55 9.27
C LYS A 119 -16.88 -3.96 9.26
N GLN A 120 -16.94 -4.62 8.10
CA GLN A 120 -16.31 -5.93 7.92
C GLN A 120 -14.79 -5.81 7.95
N ILE A 121 -14.14 -6.81 8.54
CA ILE A 121 -12.69 -6.96 8.48
C ILE A 121 -12.31 -7.42 7.07
N PRO A 122 -11.21 -6.91 6.49
CA PRO A 122 -10.72 -7.43 5.23
C PRO A 122 -10.42 -8.93 5.37
N LYS A 123 -10.98 -9.75 4.46
CA LYS A 123 -10.77 -11.21 4.43
C LYS A 123 -9.29 -11.58 4.55
N GLN A 124 -8.42 -10.81 3.90
CA GLN A 124 -6.96 -10.95 3.89
C GLN A 124 -6.30 -10.86 5.28
N ALA A 125 -7.06 -10.49 6.30
CA ALA A 125 -6.61 -10.42 7.67
C ALA A 125 -7.54 -11.16 8.63
N GLU A 126 -8.48 -11.99 8.19
CA GLU A 126 -9.38 -12.71 9.11
C GLU A 126 -8.59 -13.70 9.99
N THR A 127 -7.72 -14.50 9.37
CA THR A 127 -6.93 -15.55 10.03
C THR A 127 -5.44 -15.20 10.16
N ILE A 128 -4.73 -15.93 11.03
CA ILE A 128 -3.27 -15.81 11.18
C ILE A 128 -2.55 -16.21 9.88
N ASP A 129 -3.03 -17.23 9.18
CA ASP A 129 -2.39 -17.71 7.95
C ASP A 129 -2.55 -16.70 6.80
N GLU A 130 -3.68 -16.01 6.71
CA GLU A 130 -3.87 -14.93 5.75
C GLU A 130 -2.94 -13.74 6.06
N ILE A 131 -2.77 -13.39 7.34
CA ILE A 131 -1.82 -12.36 7.76
C ILE A 131 -0.38 -12.77 7.40
N LYS A 132 0.02 -14.02 7.66
CA LYS A 132 1.35 -14.53 7.28
C LYS A 132 1.56 -14.48 5.77
N LYS A 133 0.55 -14.86 4.98
CA LYS A 133 0.58 -14.74 3.52
C LYS A 133 0.75 -13.27 3.10
N LEU A 134 0.03 -12.36 3.73
CA LEU A 134 0.14 -10.93 3.47
C LEU A 134 1.54 -10.39 3.81
N GLN A 135 2.11 -10.80 4.95
CA GLN A 135 3.48 -10.47 5.37
C GLN A 135 4.51 -10.92 4.34
N LEU A 136 4.41 -12.16 3.85
CA LEU A 136 5.29 -12.68 2.81
C LEU A 136 5.18 -11.85 1.54
N PHE A 137 3.96 -11.54 1.09
CA PHE A 137 3.73 -10.83 -0.16
C PHE A 137 4.26 -9.38 -0.10
N ILE A 138 4.05 -8.69 1.03
CA ILE A 138 4.60 -7.35 1.26
C ILE A 138 6.13 -7.41 1.29
N ARG A 139 6.73 -8.39 1.98
CA ARG A 139 8.19 -8.54 2.03
C ARG A 139 8.79 -8.73 0.63
N GLU A 140 8.16 -9.56 -0.19
CA GLU A 140 8.62 -9.78 -1.57
C GLU A 140 8.41 -8.56 -2.46
N PHE A 141 7.35 -7.78 -2.23
CA PHE A 141 7.16 -6.49 -2.89
C PHE A 141 8.30 -5.51 -2.57
N GLU A 142 8.68 -5.37 -1.29
CA GLU A 142 9.83 -4.53 -0.89
C GLU A 142 11.14 -5.02 -1.53
N ASN A 143 11.25 -6.34 -1.75
CA ASN A 143 12.36 -6.97 -2.48
C ASN A 143 12.17 -7.03 -4.01
N LYS A 144 11.28 -6.21 -4.58
CA LYS A 144 11.03 -6.07 -6.02
C LYS A 144 10.65 -7.36 -6.73
N PHE A 145 9.90 -8.24 -6.05
CA PHE A 145 9.38 -9.49 -6.60
C PHE A 145 10.45 -10.47 -7.11
N GLY A 146 11.58 -10.59 -6.41
CA GLY A 146 12.71 -11.44 -6.83
C GLY A 146 12.34 -12.90 -7.16
N ASN A 147 11.28 -13.43 -6.53
CA ASN A 147 10.86 -14.82 -6.67
C ASN A 147 9.68 -15.06 -7.65
N LEU A 148 9.19 -14.02 -8.33
CA LEU A 148 8.06 -14.16 -9.26
C LEU A 148 8.50 -14.56 -10.67
N PRO A 149 7.71 -15.37 -11.39
CA PRO A 149 7.87 -15.54 -12.83
C PRO A 149 7.93 -14.21 -13.56
N ASP A 150 8.84 -14.08 -14.53
CA ASP A 150 9.14 -12.82 -15.20
C ASP A 150 7.91 -12.17 -15.85
N ASN A 151 7.00 -12.98 -16.40
CA ASN A 151 5.77 -12.51 -17.02
C ASN A 151 4.77 -11.93 -16.00
N VAL A 152 4.60 -12.58 -14.83
CA VAL A 152 3.76 -12.08 -13.73
C VAL A 152 4.36 -10.79 -13.19
N ARG A 153 5.67 -10.77 -12.93
CA ARG A 153 6.39 -9.59 -12.45
C ARG A 153 6.26 -8.42 -13.43
N THR A 154 6.44 -8.68 -14.73
CA THR A 154 6.30 -7.66 -15.78
C THR A 154 4.90 -7.11 -15.82
N ALA A 155 3.88 -7.98 -15.74
CA ALA A 155 2.49 -7.55 -15.76
C ALA A 155 2.17 -6.63 -14.59
N ILE A 156 2.61 -6.95 -13.36
CA ILE A 156 2.43 -6.08 -12.19
C ILE A 156 3.16 -4.75 -12.36
N PHE A 157 4.40 -4.75 -12.88
CA PHE A 157 5.12 -3.50 -13.13
C PHE A 157 4.45 -2.61 -14.17
N GLU A 158 3.83 -3.18 -15.20
CA GLU A 158 3.05 -2.43 -16.18
C GLU A 158 1.84 -1.74 -15.53
N GLU A 159 1.17 -2.38 -14.56
CA GLU A 159 0.10 -1.75 -13.79
C GLU A 159 0.61 -0.60 -12.92
N MET A 160 1.74 -0.80 -12.24
CA MET A 160 2.37 0.26 -11.44
C MET A 160 2.70 1.49 -12.30
N ILE A 161 3.20 1.25 -13.51
CA ILE A 161 3.51 2.32 -14.47
C ILE A 161 2.21 2.99 -14.94
N GLY A 162 1.19 2.20 -15.30
CA GLY A 162 -0.12 2.72 -15.73
C GLY A 162 -0.75 3.63 -14.68
N ASP A 163 -0.78 3.20 -13.42
CA ASP A 163 -1.28 4.00 -12.29
C ASP A 163 -0.46 5.28 -12.08
N GLU A 164 0.87 5.21 -12.22
CA GLU A 164 1.74 6.37 -12.08
C GLU A 164 1.64 7.36 -13.24
N MET A 165 1.23 6.89 -14.43
CA MET A 165 0.90 7.76 -15.57
C MET A 165 -0.47 8.41 -15.36
N ASP A 166 -1.47 7.66 -14.87
CA ASP A 166 -2.82 8.15 -14.59
C ASP A 166 -2.82 9.34 -13.62
N LYS A 167 -1.98 9.30 -12.58
CA LYS A 167 -1.85 10.41 -11.60
C LYS A 167 -1.58 11.79 -12.22
N ASN A 168 -0.97 11.85 -13.40
CA ASN A 168 -0.64 13.10 -14.09
C ASN A 168 -1.67 13.51 -15.15
N LEU A 169 -2.63 12.65 -15.45
CA LEU A 169 -3.66 12.90 -16.44
C LEU A 169 -4.91 13.39 -15.69
N LYS A 170 -5.29 14.65 -15.94
CA LYS A 170 -6.40 15.31 -15.24
C LYS A 170 -7.73 15.17 -15.97
N THR A 171 -7.71 14.73 -17.23
CA THR A 171 -8.90 14.65 -18.10
C THR A 171 -8.76 13.53 -19.12
N ASP A 172 -9.88 12.98 -19.57
CA ASP A 172 -9.93 11.95 -20.62
C ASP A 172 -9.35 12.45 -21.95
N SER A 173 -9.51 13.74 -22.26
CA SER A 173 -8.91 14.39 -23.43
C SER A 173 -7.38 14.36 -23.38
N GLN A 174 -6.77 14.56 -22.20
CA GLN A 174 -5.33 14.43 -22.03
C GLN A 174 -4.85 12.98 -22.22
N TYR A 175 -5.67 12.02 -21.80
CA TYR A 175 -5.41 10.59 -21.99
C TYR A 175 -5.42 10.22 -23.47
N GLY A 176 -6.49 10.57 -24.20
CA GLY A 176 -6.60 10.31 -25.64
C GLY A 176 -5.48 10.97 -26.44
N ASN A 177 -5.15 12.21 -26.13
CA ASN A 177 -4.05 12.93 -26.78
C ASN A 177 -2.67 12.32 -26.46
N MET A 178 -2.49 11.73 -25.29
CA MET A 178 -1.24 11.03 -24.95
C MET A 178 -1.14 9.71 -25.72
N LEU A 179 -2.22 8.93 -25.81
CA LEU A 179 -2.22 7.65 -26.53
C LEU A 179 -2.01 7.82 -28.03
N ASN A 180 -2.57 8.89 -28.61
CA ASN A 180 -2.44 9.17 -30.04
C ASN A 180 -1.08 9.78 -30.44
N ASP A 181 -0.28 10.27 -29.48
CA ASP A 181 1.06 10.78 -29.70
C ASP A 181 2.12 9.82 -29.12
N ARG A 182 2.72 9.01 -29.99
CA ARG A 182 3.74 8.02 -29.62
C ARG A 182 4.96 8.64 -28.90
N LYS A 183 5.35 9.87 -29.25
CA LYS A 183 6.50 10.54 -28.64
C LYS A 183 6.15 10.99 -27.22
N LYS A 184 4.96 11.59 -27.05
CA LYS A 184 4.44 12.00 -25.75
C LYS A 184 4.20 10.81 -24.82
N PHE A 185 3.59 9.73 -25.33
CA PHE A 185 3.41 8.49 -24.59
C PHE A 185 4.75 7.93 -24.07
N ARG A 186 5.74 7.79 -24.97
CA ARG A 186 7.07 7.29 -24.58
C ARG A 186 7.70 8.17 -23.50
N LYS A 187 7.63 9.50 -23.64
CA LYS A 187 8.16 10.44 -22.65
C LYS A 187 7.53 10.24 -21.28
N GLU A 188 6.21 10.10 -21.22
CA GLU A 188 5.50 9.88 -19.94
C GLU A 188 5.79 8.50 -19.36
N LEU A 189 5.88 7.46 -20.20
CA LEU A 189 6.30 6.11 -19.80
C LEU A 189 7.68 6.13 -19.11
N PHE A 190 8.66 6.81 -19.72
CA PHE A 190 10.00 6.98 -19.11
C PHE A 190 9.94 7.78 -17.81
N ALA A 191 9.12 8.82 -17.74
CA ALA A 191 8.96 9.63 -16.55
C ALA A 191 8.32 8.84 -15.39
N ALA A 192 7.27 8.06 -15.67
CA ALA A 192 6.62 7.18 -14.70
C ALA A 192 7.58 6.12 -14.15
N ARG A 193 8.34 5.44 -15.02
CA ARG A 193 9.40 4.52 -14.60
C ARG A 193 10.42 5.18 -13.68
N LYS A 194 10.87 6.40 -14.02
CA LYS A 194 11.82 7.15 -13.19
C LYS A 194 11.21 7.54 -11.84
N ARG A 195 9.91 7.89 -11.78
CA ARG A 195 9.21 8.18 -10.51
C ARG A 195 9.08 6.93 -9.63
N LEU A 196 8.74 5.79 -10.21
CA LEU A 196 8.70 4.50 -9.49
C LEU A 196 10.08 4.09 -8.97
N GLN A 197 11.14 4.27 -9.77
CA GLN A 197 12.52 4.02 -9.31
C GLN A 197 12.96 4.98 -8.19
N LYS A 198 12.50 6.24 -8.27
CA LYS A 198 12.74 7.26 -7.25
C LYS A 198 11.75 7.21 -6.09
N ARG A 199 10.81 6.26 -6.07
CA ARG A 199 9.88 6.08 -4.97
C ARG A 199 10.72 6.00 -3.69
N GLN A 200 10.44 6.90 -2.76
CA GLN A 200 11.17 6.92 -1.50
C GLN A 200 10.80 5.67 -0.72
N ALA A 201 11.65 4.65 -0.82
CA ALA A 201 11.56 3.48 0.02
C ALA A 201 11.53 3.92 1.48
N LEU A 202 10.71 3.22 2.27
CA LEU A 202 10.76 3.40 3.72
C LEU A 202 12.08 2.84 4.23
N ASN A 203 12.61 3.47 5.27
CA ASN A 203 13.77 2.99 5.98
C ASN A 203 13.47 2.93 7.49
N ASN A 204 14.41 2.42 8.26
CA ASN A 204 14.24 2.23 9.70
C ASN A 204 13.99 3.56 10.45
N VAL A 205 14.48 4.69 9.93
CA VAL A 205 14.26 6.02 10.50
C VAL A 205 12.82 6.47 10.29
N ASP A 206 12.21 6.16 9.14
CA ASP A 206 10.79 6.45 8.89
C ASP A 206 9.87 5.67 9.85
N MET A 207 10.32 4.52 10.34
CA MET A 207 9.60 3.64 11.28
C MET A 207 10.04 3.82 12.74
N LYS A 208 10.83 4.85 13.01
CA LYS A 208 11.29 5.17 14.36
C LYS A 208 10.08 5.46 15.25
N ASP A 209 10.15 5.00 16.50
CA ASP A 209 9.11 5.21 17.53
C ASP A 209 7.75 4.54 17.25
N PHE A 210 7.67 3.68 16.23
CA PHE A 210 6.50 2.84 16.00
C PHE A 210 6.17 1.98 17.22
N TRP A 211 4.90 2.00 17.60
CA TRP A 211 4.31 1.18 18.67
C TRP A 211 4.94 1.40 20.05
N SER A 212 5.49 2.59 20.30
CA SER A 212 6.11 2.94 21.59
C SER A 212 5.13 2.93 22.75
N ASN A 213 3.86 3.24 22.50
CA ASN A 213 2.80 3.34 23.50
C ASN A 213 1.64 2.38 23.16
N ILE A 214 1.96 1.18 22.67
CA ILE A 214 0.97 0.14 22.36
C ILE A 214 0.65 -0.66 23.63
N ASP A 215 -0.59 -0.57 24.10
CA ASP A 215 -1.11 -1.41 25.19
C ASP A 215 -1.38 -2.84 24.71
#